data_AF-A0A3R9KDT3-F1
#
_entry.id   AF-A0A3R9KDT3-F1
#
_cell.length_a   1.000
_cell.length_b   1.000
_cell.length_c   1.000
_cell.angle_alpha   90.00
_cell.angle_beta   90.00
_cell.angle_gamma   90.00
#
_symmetry.space_group_name_H-M   'P 1'
#
loop_
_entity.id
_entity.type
_entity.pdbx_description
1 polymer ?
#
loop_
_entity_poly.entity_id
_entity_poly.type
_entity_poly.pdbx_seq_one_letter_code
_entity_poly.pdbx_strand_id
1 'polypeptide(L)' 'MEKKIVRDVLFLSQVSKPASQEDLYLAKDLQDTLLANRETCVGLAANMIGE' A
#
# COMPACT_ATOMS: atom_id res chain seq x y z
N MET A 1 3.24 -10.50 -0.35
CA MET A 1 4.37 -10.40 0.61
C MET A 1 4.15 -9.15 1.46
N GLU A 2 4.47 -9.20 2.75
CA GLU A 2 4.43 -8.02 3.61
C GLU A 2 5.41 -6.94 3.12
N LYS A 3 4.96 -5.69 3.03
CA LYS A 3 5.74 -4.52 2.62
C LYS A 3 5.91 -3.55 3.80
N LYS A 4 6.98 -2.74 3.75
CA LYS A 4 7.16 -1.65 4.71
C LYS A 4 6.17 -0.52 4.42
N ILE A 5 5.52 0.01 5.45
CA ILE A 5 4.63 1.15 5.33
C ILE A 5 5.45 2.45 5.24
N VAL A 6 5.35 3.11 4.08
CA VAL A 6 5.89 4.44 3.83
C VAL A 6 5.11 5.47 4.65
N ARG A 7 5.83 6.36 5.34
CA ARG A 7 5.26 7.44 6.17
C ARG A 7 5.77 8.83 5.76
N ASP A 8 6.50 8.90 4.66
CA ASP A 8 7.02 10.17 4.13
C ASP A 8 5.85 11.00 3.57
N VAL A 9 5.62 12.18 4.16
CA VAL A 9 4.49 13.03 3.82
C VAL A 9 4.60 13.61 2.42
N LEU A 10 5.81 13.95 1.97
CA LEU A 10 6.02 14.52 0.63
C LEU A 10 5.75 13.47 -0.44
N PHE A 11 6.21 12.23 -0.22
CA PHE A 11 5.91 11.11 -1.11
C PHE A 11 4.40 10.84 -1.19
N LEU A 12 3.74 10.73 -0.04
CA LEU A 12 2.30 10.41 0.04
C LEU A 12 1.38 11.54 -0.45
N SER A 13 1.90 12.76 -0.60
CA SER A 13 1.13 13.90 -1.12
C SER A 13 0.97 13.88 -2.65
N GLN A 14 1.71 13.02 -3.36
CA GLN A 14 1.65 12.92 -4.81
C GLN A 14 0.37 12.20 -5.27
N VAL A 15 -0.18 12.65 -6.40
CA VAL A 15 -1.34 12.01 -7.04
C VAL A 15 -0.94 10.62 -7.54
N SER A 16 -1.66 9.60 -7.10
CA SER A 16 -1.45 8.22 -7.55
C SER A 16 -1.81 8.05 -9.02
N LYS A 17 -1.11 7.13 -9.68
CA LYS A 17 -1.43 6.74 -11.06
C LYS A 17 -2.72 5.90 -11.08
N PRO A 18 -3.48 5.93 -12.19
CA PRO A 18 -4.58 5.00 -12.37
C PRO A 18 -4.11 3.55 -12.31
N ALA A 19 -4.87 2.70 -11.63
CA ALA A 19 -4.61 1.28 -11.60
C ALA A 19 -4.94 0.61 -12.95
N SER A 20 -4.26 -0.48 -13.22
CA SER A 20 -4.38 -1.34 -14.39
C SER A 20 -4.50 -2.81 -13.96
N GLN A 21 -4.70 -3.70 -14.93
CA GLN A 21 -4.78 -5.13 -14.64
C GLN A 21 -3.43 -5.72 -14.17
N GLU A 22 -2.32 -5.07 -14.53
CA GLU A 22 -0.97 -5.47 -14.14
C GLU A 22 -0.75 -5.30 -12.63
N ASP A 23 -1.54 -4.45 -11.97
CA ASP A 23 -1.41 -4.12 -10.54
C ASP A 23 -2.05 -5.16 -9.60
N LEU A 24 -2.60 -6.26 -10.11
CA LEU A 24 -3.27 -7.27 -9.28
C LEU A 24 -2.39 -7.83 -8.16
N TYR A 25 -1.08 -7.97 -8.40
CA TYR A 25 -0.16 -8.45 -7.38
C TYR A 25 -0.08 -7.50 -6.17
N LEU A 26 -0.28 -6.19 -6.39
CA LEU A 26 -0.31 -5.19 -5.33
C LEU A 26 -1.47 -5.39 -4.37
N ALA A 27 -2.63 -5.88 -4.85
CA ALA A 27 -3.74 -6.21 -3.98
C ALA A 27 -3.36 -7.29 -2.95
N LYS A 28 -2.52 -8.27 -3.36
CA LYS A 28 -2.03 -9.30 -2.45
C LYS A 28 -1.01 -8.74 -1.46
N ASP A 29 -0.09 -7.91 -1.92
CA ASP A 29 0.89 -7.25 -1.05
C ASP A 29 0.22 -6.31 -0.03
N LEU A 30 -0.83 -5.58 -0.43
CA LEU A 30 -1.65 -4.76 0.46
C LEU A 30 -2.38 -5.61 1.49
N GLN A 31 -3.00 -6.72 1.09
CA GLN A 31 -3.67 -7.63 2.01
C GLN A 31 -2.69 -8.19 3.05
N ASP A 32 -1.54 -8.71 2.60
CA ASP A 32 -0.53 -9.30 3.48
C ASP A 32 0.00 -8.26 4.48
N THR A 33 0.26 -7.03 4.01
CA THR A 33 0.73 -5.93 4.85
C THR A 33 -0.33 -5.48 5.84
N LEU A 34 -1.60 -5.41 5.44
CA LEU A 34 -2.71 -5.04 6.33
C LEU A 34 -2.90 -6.09 7.43
N LEU A 35 -2.84 -7.37 7.08
CA LEU A 35 -2.95 -8.47 8.06
C LEU A 35 -1.84 -8.42 9.11
N ALA A 36 -0.60 -8.13 8.70
CA ALA A 36 0.53 -7.95 9.61
C ALA A 36 0.35 -6.74 10.56
N ASN A 37 -0.41 -5.72 10.14
CA ASN A 37 -0.63 -4.48 10.88
C ASN A 37 -2.06 -4.35 11.46
N ARG A 38 -2.82 -5.45 11.50
CA ARG A 38 -4.27 -5.46 11.81
C ARG A 38 -4.65 -4.85 13.16
N GLU A 39 -3.74 -4.86 14.13
CA GLU A 39 -3.97 -4.31 15.47
C GLU A 39 -4.01 -2.78 15.48
N THR A 40 -3.35 -2.14 14.51
CA THR A 40 -3.16 -0.68 14.46
C THR A 40 -3.60 -0.06 13.13
N CYS A 41 -4.02 -0.87 12.17
CA CYS A 41 -4.31 -0.43 10.80
C CYS A 41 -5.60 -1.07 10.31
N VAL A 42 -6.50 -0.24 9.76
CA VAL A 42 -7.81 -0.67 9.22
C VAL A 42 -7.87 -0.60 7.70
N GLY A 43 -6.83 -0.09 7.04
CA GLY A 43 -6.76 0.03 5.59
C GLY A 43 -5.41 0.56 5.09
N LEU A 44 -5.07 0.25 3.85
CA LEU A 44 -3.84 0.65 3.18
C LEU A 44 -4.13 1.09 1.74
N ALA A 45 -3.34 2.04 1.23
CA ALA A 45 -3.30 2.41 -0.18
C ALA A 45 -1.99 1.96 -0.83
N ALA A 46 -1.97 1.77 -2.16
CA ALA A 46 -0.81 1.27 -2.88
C ALA A 46 0.45 2.13 -2.68
N ASN A 47 0.32 3.45 -2.66
CA ASN A 47 1.45 4.34 -2.37
C ASN A 47 2.02 4.18 -0.96
N MET A 48 1.24 3.68 0.01
CA MET A 48 1.77 3.37 1.34
C MET A 48 2.74 2.18 1.33
N ILE A 49 2.76 1.37 0.26
CA ILE A 49 3.71 0.25 0.09
C ILE A 49 4.78 0.53 -0.97
N GLY A 50 4.88 1.78 -1.45
CA GLY A 50 5.96 2.25 -2.33
C GLY A 50 5.60 2.45 -3.81
N GLU A 51 4.31 2.34 -4.17
CA GLU A 51 3.81 2.50 -5.55
C GLU A 51 3.44 3.95 -5.94
#